data_AF-A0A2K1P9M3-F1
#
_entry.id   AF-A0A2K1P9M3-F1
#
_cell.length_a   1.000
_cell.length_b   1.000
_cell.length_c   1.000
_cell.angle_alpha   90.00
_cell.angle_beta   90.00
_cell.angle_gamma   90.00
#
_symmetry.space_group_name_H-M   'P 1'
#
loop_
_entity.id
_entity.type
_entity.pdbx_description
1 polymer ?
#
loop_
_entity_poly.entity_id
_entity_poly.type
_entity_poly.pdbx_seq_one_letter_code
_entity_poly.pdbx_strand_id
1 'polypeptide(L)'
;MQEMPVNISLGLNMGTIAAALFFIANLYVFFHLINQVVSPKKHWKWLDKMRNRWHSVHYIGNAAAFIAALVHGVLMVQYASVFHWILIAVMAWMVFAGFTMRFTKASPKFKKTLRMFHAKWYMFVIVLVLLIVAHIASLGSFPYSLG
;
A
#
# COMPACT_ATOMS: atom_id res chain seq x y z
N MET A 1 -29.75 -15.30 -0.39
CA MET A 1 -28.54 -14.48 -0.52
C MET A 1 -28.93 -13.20 -1.24
N GLN A 2 -28.57 -12.04 -0.73
CA GLN A 2 -28.93 -10.75 -1.33
C GLN A 2 -28.07 -10.51 -2.57
N GLU A 3 -28.67 -10.10 -3.68
CA GLU A 3 -27.90 -9.67 -4.86
C GLU A 3 -27.02 -8.47 -4.51
N MET A 4 -25.76 -8.52 -4.95
CA MET A 4 -24.78 -7.49 -4.66
C MET A 4 -25.05 -6.25 -5.54
N PRO A 5 -25.28 -5.07 -4.94
CA PRO A 5 -25.44 -3.84 -5.71
C PRO A 5 -24.19 -3.54 -6.57
N VAL A 6 -24.40 -2.94 -7.75
CA VAL A 6 -23.33 -2.64 -8.71
C VAL A 6 -22.21 -1.79 -8.10
N ASN A 7 -22.56 -0.80 -7.27
CA ASN A 7 -21.57 0.05 -6.58
C ASN A 7 -20.69 -0.74 -5.60
N ILE A 8 -21.23 -1.77 -4.96
CA ILE A 8 -20.48 -2.64 -4.05
C ILE A 8 -19.55 -3.56 -4.83
N SER A 9 -20.03 -4.16 -5.92
CA SER A 9 -19.19 -4.95 -6.84
C SER A 9 -18.04 -4.12 -7.41
N LEU A 10 -18.32 -2.88 -7.84
CA LEU A 10 -17.29 -1.94 -8.27
C LEU A 10 -16.30 -1.63 -7.15
N GLY A 11 -16.80 -1.39 -5.93
CA GLY A 11 -15.96 -1.18 -4.73
C GLY A 11 -15.01 -2.33 -4.48
N LEU A 12 -15.48 -3.57 -4.51
CA LEU A 12 -14.65 -4.77 -4.36
C LEU A 12 -13.60 -4.88 -5.47
N ASN A 13 -13.98 -4.64 -6.73
CA ASN A 13 -13.05 -4.66 -7.86
C ASN A 13 -11.94 -3.60 -7.70
N MET A 14 -12.28 -2.41 -7.22
CA MET A 14 -11.28 -1.37 -6.92
C MET A 14 -10.34 -1.80 -5.79
N GLY A 15 -10.85 -2.53 -4.78
CA GLY A 15 -10.04 -3.13 -3.72
C GLY A 15 -9.04 -4.15 -4.27
N THR A 16 -9.49 -5.05 -5.16
CA THR A 16 -8.63 -6.03 -5.84
C THR A 16 -7.56 -5.35 -6.69
N ILE A 17 -7.93 -4.33 -7.46
CA ILE A 17 -6.98 -3.55 -8.27
C ILE A 17 -5.96 -2.84 -7.37
N ALA A 18 -6.40 -2.21 -6.28
CA ALA A 18 -5.52 -1.56 -5.32
C ALA A 18 -4.51 -2.55 -4.72
N ALA A 19 -4.97 -3.74 -4.32
CA ALA A 19 -4.12 -4.79 -3.78
C ALA A 19 -3.08 -5.28 -4.81
N ALA A 20 -3.51 -5.53 -6.06
CA ALA A 20 -2.61 -5.96 -7.13
C ALA A 20 -1.55 -4.90 -7.46
N LEU A 21 -1.96 -3.63 -7.61
CA LEU A 21 -1.05 -2.51 -7.85
C LEU A 21 -0.06 -2.33 -6.68
N PHE A 22 -0.55 -2.39 -5.44
CA PHE A 22 0.29 -2.30 -4.25
C PHE A 22 1.31 -3.44 -4.19
N PHE A 23 0.89 -4.68 -4.45
CA PHE A 23 1.78 -5.84 -4.45
C PHE A 23 2.88 -5.70 -5.51
N ILE A 24 2.52 -5.38 -6.76
CA ILE A 24 3.48 -5.19 -7.86
C ILE A 24 4.43 -4.02 -7.55
N ALA A 25 3.92 -2.89 -7.09
CA ALA A 25 4.71 -1.71 -6.74
C ALA A 25 5.71 -1.97 -5.61
N ASN A 26 5.38 -2.88 -4.70
CA ASN A 26 6.19 -3.20 -3.52
C ASN A 26 6.92 -4.53 -3.62
N LEU A 27 6.94 -5.19 -4.78
CA LEU A 27 7.57 -6.49 -4.97
C LEU A 27 9.06 -6.50 -4.58
N TYR A 28 9.80 -5.44 -4.93
CA TYR A 28 11.18 -5.26 -4.49
C TYR A 28 11.29 -5.17 -2.95
N VAL A 29 10.42 -4.38 -2.31
CA VAL A 29 10.41 -4.18 -0.86
C VAL A 29 10.11 -5.49 -0.15
N PHE A 30 9.15 -6.26 -0.69
CA PHE A 30 8.78 -7.58 -0.19
C PHE A 30 9.95 -8.56 -0.25
N PHE A 31 10.62 -8.69 -1.41
CA PHE A 31 11.82 -9.54 -1.53
C PHE A 31 12.99 -9.04 -0.66
N HIS A 32 13.12 -7.73 -0.50
CA HIS A 32 14.14 -7.17 0.39
C HIS A 32 13.88 -7.51 1.85
N LEU A 33 12.62 -7.45 2.31
CA LEU A 33 12.23 -7.87 3.64
C LEU A 33 12.51 -9.38 3.84
N ILE A 34 12.15 -10.22 2.87
CA ILE A 34 12.46 -11.66 2.92
C ILE A 34 13.96 -11.90 3.05
N ASN A 35 14.78 -11.20 2.26
CA ASN A 35 16.24 -11.33 2.35
C ASN A 35 16.74 -10.91 3.75
N GLN A 36 16.25 -9.79 4.30
CA GLN A 36 16.63 -9.35 5.64
C GLN A 36 16.27 -10.37 6.74
N VAL A 37 15.15 -11.08 6.60
CA VAL A 37 14.71 -12.10 7.57
C VAL A 37 15.45 -13.42 7.39
N VAL A 38 15.56 -13.92 6.16
CA VAL A 38 16.07 -15.26 5.85
C VAL A 38 17.59 -15.29 5.74
N SER A 39 18.22 -14.19 5.32
CA SER A 39 19.66 -14.14 5.04
C SER A 39 20.25 -12.74 5.28
N PRO A 40 20.16 -12.18 6.49
CA PRO A 40 20.54 -10.80 6.81
C PRO A 40 21.98 -10.42 6.44
N LYS A 41 22.89 -11.41 6.34
CA LYS A 41 24.30 -11.21 6.00
C LYS A 41 24.62 -11.40 4.50
N LYS A 42 23.65 -11.78 3.66
CA LYS A 42 23.87 -12.07 2.23
C LYS A 42 23.17 -11.06 1.34
N HIS A 43 23.94 -10.42 0.47
CA HIS A 43 23.38 -9.58 -0.59
C HIS A 43 23.02 -10.42 -1.81
N TRP A 44 21.75 -10.38 -2.21
CA TRP A 44 21.28 -11.05 -3.42
C TRP A 44 21.51 -10.13 -4.62
N LYS A 45 22.52 -10.43 -5.44
CA LYS A 45 22.89 -9.58 -6.60
C LYS A 45 21.72 -9.29 -7.56
N TRP A 46 20.78 -10.22 -7.71
CA TRP A 46 19.59 -10.02 -8.54
C TRP A 46 18.62 -8.99 -7.95
N LEU A 47 18.54 -8.91 -6.61
CA LEU A 47 17.69 -7.96 -5.90
C LEU A 47 18.22 -6.51 -6.05
N ASP A 48 19.55 -6.35 -6.07
CA ASP A 48 20.18 -5.05 -6.34
C ASP A 48 19.90 -4.57 -7.77
N LYS A 49 19.95 -5.47 -8.76
CA LYS A 49 19.56 -5.16 -10.15
C LYS A 49 18.07 -4.77 -10.24
N MET A 50 17.21 -5.45 -9.50
CA MET A 50 15.78 -5.13 -9.44
C MET A 50 15.55 -3.72 -8.86
N ARG A 51 16.18 -3.39 -7.72
CA ARG A 51 16.04 -2.08 -7.06
C ARG A 51 16.12 -0.91 -8.03
N ASN A 52 17.17 -0.89 -8.86
CA ASN A 52 17.44 0.23 -9.74
C ASN A 52 16.37 0.39 -10.83
N ARG A 53 15.78 -0.72 -11.30
CA ARG A 53 14.72 -0.73 -12.32
C ARG A 53 13.34 -0.49 -11.72
N TRP A 54 13.12 -0.91 -10.47
CA TRP A 54 11.80 -0.91 -9.84
C TRP A 54 11.41 0.43 -9.22
N HIS A 55 12.32 1.41 -9.16
CA HIS A 55 12.02 2.70 -8.57
C HIS A 55 10.81 3.38 -9.21
N SER A 56 10.74 3.49 -10.54
CA SER A 56 9.59 4.12 -11.21
C SER A 56 8.30 3.36 -11.01
N VAL A 57 8.35 2.02 -11.09
CA VAL A 57 7.22 1.12 -10.83
C VAL A 57 6.69 1.30 -9.41
N HIS A 58 7.59 1.42 -8.43
CA HIS A 58 7.23 1.63 -7.03
C HIS A 58 6.51 2.98 -6.82
N TYR A 59 7.01 4.09 -7.37
CA TYR A 59 6.36 5.40 -7.17
C TYR A 59 5.00 5.48 -7.86
N ILE A 60 4.96 5.17 -9.16
CA ILE A 60 3.74 5.28 -9.97
C ILE A 60 2.71 4.25 -9.50
N GLY A 61 3.15 3.02 -9.25
CA GLY A 61 2.28 1.94 -8.79
C GLY A 61 1.68 2.21 -7.42
N ASN A 62 2.43 2.75 -6.44
CA ASN A 62 1.86 3.11 -5.14
C ASN A 62 0.90 4.30 -5.22
N ALA A 63 1.15 5.28 -6.10
CA ALA A 63 0.20 6.38 -6.33
C ALA A 63 -1.11 5.87 -6.93
N ALA A 64 -1.03 4.99 -7.94
CA ALA A 64 -2.21 4.34 -8.54
C ALA A 64 -2.95 3.44 -7.54
N ALA A 65 -2.22 2.65 -6.74
CA ALA A 65 -2.79 1.83 -5.68
C ALA A 65 -3.53 2.67 -4.64
N PHE A 66 -2.97 3.82 -4.25
CA PHE A 66 -3.62 4.75 -3.32
C PHE A 66 -4.92 5.32 -3.89
N ILE A 67 -4.93 5.73 -5.16
CA ILE A 67 -6.16 6.23 -5.80
C ILE A 67 -7.24 5.13 -5.83
N ALA A 68 -6.87 3.91 -6.25
CA ALA A 68 -7.79 2.79 -6.27
C ALA A 68 -8.31 2.44 -4.85
N ALA A 69 -7.43 2.46 -3.84
CA ALA A 69 -7.79 2.23 -2.44
C ALA A 69 -8.73 3.31 -1.90
N LEU A 70 -8.54 4.57 -2.29
CA LEU A 70 -9.42 5.67 -1.90
C LEU A 70 -10.83 5.49 -2.51
N VAL A 71 -10.91 5.17 -3.81
CA VAL A 71 -12.18 4.89 -4.47
C VAL A 71 -12.87 3.68 -3.84
N HIS A 72 -12.12 2.61 -3.56
CA HIS A 72 -12.61 1.43 -2.83
C HIS A 72 -13.19 1.83 -1.46
N GLY A 73 -12.45 2.58 -0.64
CA GLY A 73 -12.90 3.00 0.69
C GLY A 73 -14.15 3.87 0.65
N VAL A 74 -14.27 4.78 -0.34
CA VAL A 74 -15.47 5.61 -0.53
C VAL A 74 -16.68 4.78 -0.94
N LEU A 75 -16.52 3.87 -1.92
CA LEU A 75 -17.62 3.01 -2.37
C LEU A 75 -18.09 2.02 -1.29
N MET A 76 -17.17 1.63 -0.40
CA MET A 76 -17.42 0.68 0.69
C MET A 76 -17.62 1.37 2.04
N VAL A 77 -17.88 2.68 2.09
CA VAL A 77 -17.93 3.48 3.33
C VAL A 77 -18.83 2.89 4.42
N GLN A 78 -19.99 2.34 4.04
CA GLN A 78 -20.95 1.74 4.98
C GLN A 78 -20.45 0.43 5.63
N TYR A 79 -19.42 -0.19 5.05
CA TYR A 79 -18.76 -1.40 5.55
C TYR A 79 -17.34 -1.12 6.07
N ALA A 80 -16.85 0.10 5.90
CA ALA A 80 -15.49 0.48 6.25
C ALA A 80 -15.37 0.69 7.77
N SER A 81 -14.50 -0.09 8.40
CA SER A 81 -14.07 0.17 9.78
C SER A 81 -13.18 1.44 9.87
N VAL A 82 -13.04 2.01 11.07
CA VAL A 82 -12.14 3.16 11.31
C VAL A 82 -10.70 2.91 10.84
N PHE A 83 -10.25 1.66 10.90
CA PHE A 83 -8.91 1.25 10.48
C PHE A 83 -8.67 1.41 8.96
N HIS A 84 -9.72 1.37 8.12
CA HIS A 84 -9.58 1.69 6.69
C HIS A 84 -9.16 3.14 6.48
N TRP A 85 -9.73 4.07 7.23
CA TRP A 85 -9.41 5.49 7.12
C TRP A 85 -8.01 5.79 7.66
N ILE A 86 -7.59 5.10 8.73
CA ILE A 86 -6.21 5.15 9.21
C ILE A 86 -5.24 4.63 8.14
N LEU A 87 -5.56 3.49 7.51
CA LEU A 87 -4.76 2.94 6.41
C LEU A 87 -4.65 3.92 5.24
N ILE A 88 -5.77 4.50 4.79
CA ILE A 88 -5.81 5.50 3.71
C ILE A 88 -4.95 6.72 4.07
N ALA A 89 -5.04 7.23 5.30
CA ALA A 89 -4.22 8.35 5.76
C ALA A 89 -2.72 8.01 5.75
N VAL A 90 -2.35 6.81 6.21
CA VAL A 90 -0.95 6.34 6.15
C VAL A 90 -0.48 6.20 4.71
N MET A 91 -1.28 5.61 3.81
CA MET A 91 -0.95 5.51 2.39
C MET A 91 -0.80 6.88 1.74
N ALA A 92 -1.69 7.82 2.03
CA ALA A 92 -1.61 9.21 1.55
C ALA A 92 -0.30 9.87 1.97
N TRP A 93 0.08 9.72 3.24
CA TRP A 93 1.36 10.19 3.75
C TRP A 93 2.55 9.55 3.04
N MET A 94 2.51 8.23 2.81
CA MET A 94 3.59 7.51 2.12
C MET A 94 3.74 7.97 0.68
N VAL A 95 2.64 8.13 -0.06
CA VAL A 95 2.65 8.68 -1.42
C VAL A 95 3.18 10.10 -1.43
N PHE A 96 2.71 10.97 -0.52
CA PHE A 96 3.20 12.33 -0.37
C PHE A 96 4.71 12.38 -0.11
N ALA A 97 5.20 11.59 0.85
CA ALA A 97 6.62 11.55 1.20
C ALA A 97 7.47 11.04 0.03
N GLY A 98 7.05 9.95 -0.61
CA GLY A 98 7.70 9.38 -1.79
C GLY A 98 7.77 10.39 -2.95
N PHE A 99 6.64 11.02 -3.26
CA PHE A 99 6.54 12.01 -4.33
C PHE A 99 7.41 13.23 -4.05
N THR A 100 7.31 13.80 -2.85
CA THR A 100 8.09 14.95 -2.43
C THR A 100 9.58 14.69 -2.51
N MET A 101 10.06 13.54 -2.02
CA MET A 101 11.48 13.20 -2.07
C MET A 101 12.02 13.14 -3.51
N ARG A 102 11.22 12.65 -4.46
CA ARG A 102 11.68 12.37 -5.83
C ARG A 102 11.42 13.50 -6.82
N PHE A 103 10.24 14.10 -6.80
CA PHE A 103 9.75 14.95 -7.90
C PHE A 103 9.68 16.44 -7.58
N THR A 104 9.90 16.84 -6.32
CA THR A 104 9.85 18.26 -5.93
C THR A 104 11.25 18.86 -5.71
N LYS A 105 11.32 20.19 -5.71
CA LYS A 105 12.52 20.97 -5.34
C LYS A 105 12.63 21.24 -3.83
N ALA A 106 11.94 20.45 -2.99
CA ALA A 106 12.00 20.64 -1.55
C ALA A 106 13.44 20.52 -1.00
N SER A 107 13.72 21.23 0.09
CA SER A 107 15.08 21.34 0.64
C SER A 107 15.68 19.97 1.01
N PRO A 108 17.02 19.80 0.93
CA PRO A 108 17.67 18.56 1.33
C PRO A 108 17.36 18.14 2.78
N LYS A 109 17.25 19.11 3.69
CA LYS A 109 16.87 18.88 5.10
C LYS A 109 15.47 18.28 5.23
N PHE A 110 14.51 18.80 4.46
CA PHE A 110 13.14 18.28 4.46
C PHE A 110 13.07 16.88 3.87
N LYS A 111 13.71 16.65 2.71
CA LYS A 111 13.78 15.31 2.10
C LYS A 111 14.47 14.28 2.99
N LYS A 112 15.51 14.67 3.73
CA LYS A 112 16.18 13.82 4.72
C LYS A 112 15.23 13.43 5.86
N THR A 113 14.44 14.39 6.35
CA THR A 113 13.43 14.15 7.39
C THR A 113 12.36 13.17 6.91
N LEU A 114 11.78 13.40 5.73
CA LEU A 114 10.81 12.47 5.14
C LEU A 114 11.39 11.06 4.97
N ARG A 115 12.65 10.94 4.52
CA ARG A 115 13.32 9.64 4.37
C ARG A 115 13.45 8.90 5.69
N MET A 116 13.69 9.59 6.80
CA MET A 116 13.81 8.95 8.12
C MET A 116 12.52 8.25 8.54
N PHE A 117 11.37 8.81 8.19
CA PHE A 117 10.06 8.26 8.53
C PHE A 117 9.50 7.32 7.45
N HIS A 118 9.78 7.55 6.17
CA HIS A 118 9.24 6.74 5.06
C HIS A 118 10.08 5.49 4.77
N ALA A 119 11.41 5.59 4.75
CA ALA A 119 12.29 4.56 4.16
C ALA A 119 12.72 3.46 5.14
N LYS A 120 11.88 3.16 6.13
CA LYS A 120 12.15 2.13 7.15
C LYS A 120 11.33 0.89 6.85
N TRP A 121 11.93 -0.29 7.00
CA TRP A 121 11.27 -1.57 6.71
C TRP A 121 9.97 -1.75 7.51
N TYR A 122 9.93 -1.25 8.75
CA TYR A 122 8.75 -1.32 9.60
C TYR A 122 7.56 -0.53 9.05
N MET A 123 7.76 0.48 8.19
CA MET A 123 6.65 1.20 7.56
C MET A 123 5.86 0.31 6.61
N PHE A 124 6.56 -0.55 5.86
CA PHE A 124 5.90 -1.54 5.00
C PHE A 124 5.12 -2.55 5.85
N VAL A 125 5.70 -3.00 6.97
CA VAL A 125 5.01 -3.90 7.91
C VAL A 125 3.79 -3.25 8.54
N ILE A 126 3.87 -1.98 8.94
CA ILE A 126 2.72 -1.22 9.47
C ILE A 126 1.57 -1.18 8.45
N VAL A 127 1.86 -0.91 7.18
CA VAL A 127 0.84 -0.90 6.13
C VAL A 127 0.19 -2.28 5.97
N LEU A 128 0.97 -3.37 5.99
CA LEU A 128 0.43 -4.74 5.92
C LEU A 128 -0.45 -5.08 7.13
N VAL A 129 -0.01 -4.73 8.34
CA VAL A 129 -0.78 -4.96 9.56
C VAL A 129 -2.09 -4.17 9.52
N LEU A 130 -2.04 -2.89 9.16
CA LEU A 130 -3.24 -2.06 9.03
C LEU A 130 -4.20 -2.60 7.96
N LEU A 131 -3.68 -3.08 6.84
CA LEU A 131 -4.47 -3.73 5.79
C LEU A 131 -5.24 -4.93 6.35
N ILE A 132 -4.55 -5.85 7.04
CA ILE A 132 -5.16 -7.04 7.63
C ILE A 132 -6.20 -6.66 8.68
N VAL A 133 -5.83 -5.80 9.63
CA VAL A 133 -6.72 -5.36 10.73
C VAL A 133 -7.97 -4.67 10.19
N ALA A 134 -7.82 -3.79 9.19
CA ALA A 134 -8.94 -3.08 8.59
C ALA A 134 -9.98 -4.06 8.02
N HIS A 135 -9.54 -5.04 7.24
CA HIS A 135 -10.41 -6.00 6.59
C HIS A 135 -11.05 -6.97 7.59
N ILE A 136 -10.29 -7.50 8.55
CA ILE A 136 -10.84 -8.37 9.61
C ILE A 136 -11.92 -7.63 10.40
N ALA A 137 -11.68 -6.37 10.76
CA ALA A 137 -12.65 -5.57 11.50
C ALA A 137 -13.94 -5.29 10.71
N SER A 138 -13.90 -5.28 9.37
CA SER A 138 -15.10 -5.10 8.53
C SER A 138 -15.85 -6.38 8.20
N LEU A 139 -15.25 -7.57 8.37
CA LEU A 139 -15.86 -8.85 7.97
C LEU A 139 -17.24 -9.06 8.61
N GLY A 140 -17.38 -8.74 9.90
CA GLY A 140 -18.64 -8.93 10.63
C GLY A 140 -19.79 -8.06 10.12
N SER A 141 -19.48 -6.95 9.44
CA SER A 141 -20.49 -6.03 8.88
C SER A 141 -20.79 -6.26 7.40
N PHE A 142 -20.08 -7.16 6.73
CA PHE A 142 -20.19 -7.36 5.28
C PHE A 142 -21.19 -8.50 4.95
N PRO A 143 -22.38 -8.19 4.39
CA PRO A 143 -23.45 -9.18 4.28
C PRO A 143 -23.41 -10.02 2.99
N TYR A 144 -22.45 -9.76 2.09
CA TYR A 144 -22.38 -10.42 0.79
C TYR A 144 -21.33 -11.53 0.79
N SER A 145 -21.58 -12.59 0.00
CA SER A 145 -20.58 -13.63 -0.24
C SER A 145 -19.34 -13.04 -0.88
N LEU A 146 -18.19 -13.30 -0.27
CA LEU A 146 -16.90 -13.15 -0.93
C LEU A 146 -16.72 -14.40 -1.78
N GLY A 147 -16.60 -14.24 -3.10
CA GLY A 147 -16.48 -15.35 -4.06
C GLY A 147 -15.20 -16.16 -3.89
#